data_AF-A0A8S9IPG8-F1
#
_entry.id   AF-A0A8S9IPG8-F1
#
_cell.length_a   1.000
_cell.length_b   1.000
_cell.length_c   1.000
_cell.angle_alpha   90.00
_cell.angle_beta   90.00
_cell.angle_gamma   90.00
#
_symmetry.space_group_name_H-M   'P 1'
#
loop_
_entity.id
_entity.type
_entity.pdbx_description
1 polymer ?
#
loop_
_entity_poly.entity_id
_entity_poly.type
_entity_poly.pdbx_seq_one_letter_code
_entity_poly.pdbx_strand_id
1 'polypeptide(L)'
;MNVPVIEIGLPGRAGEVKWRFHGANTVVRVLETVICLAFADGGKKPTEPMVIGTHQLQDYMIELDLSTKRMAFSDSLLSHKTSCSAWPSRRQNHSHMML
;
A
#
# COMPACT_ATOMS: atom_id res chain seq x y z
N MET A 1 -7.69 -4.90 -16.56
CA MET A 1 -7.88 -3.43 -16.68
C MET A 1 -6.51 -2.79 -16.73
N ASN A 2 -6.28 -1.89 -17.69
CA ASN A 2 -5.00 -1.21 -17.82
C ASN A 2 -5.04 0.08 -16.98
N VAL A 3 -4.61 -0.03 -15.72
CA VAL A 3 -4.48 1.11 -14.79
C VAL A 3 -2.99 1.32 -14.54
N PRO A 4 -2.45 2.54 -14.72
CA PRO A 4 -1.05 2.81 -14.43
C PRO A 4 -0.69 2.53 -12.97
N VAL A 5 0.54 2.07 -12.75
CA VAL A 5 1.11 1.93 -11.41
C VAL A 5 1.46 3.33 -10.89
N ILE A 6 1.08 3.61 -9.64
CA ILE A 6 1.50 4.81 -8.92
C ILE A 6 2.64 4.42 -7.99
N GLU A 7 3.74 5.16 -8.02
CA GLU A 7 4.92 4.90 -7.21
C GLU A 7 5.20 6.10 -6.30
N ILE A 8 5.42 5.83 -5.01
CA ILE A 8 5.81 6.84 -4.02
C ILE A 8 7.23 6.52 -3.55
N GLY A 9 8.14 7.47 -3.75
CA GLY A 9 9.50 7.39 -3.22
C GLY A 9 9.53 7.73 -1.72
N LEU A 10 10.13 6.86 -0.92
CA LEU A 10 10.27 7.01 0.52
C LEU A 10 11.74 6.94 0.95
N PRO A 11 12.15 7.65 2.01
CA PRO A 11 13.49 7.49 2.56
C PRO A 11 13.70 6.09 3.15
N GLY A 12 14.72 5.37 2.67
CA GLY A 12 15.14 4.08 3.21
C GLY A 12 16.57 4.11 3.76
N ARG A 13 17.04 2.96 4.28
CA ARG A 13 18.37 2.85 4.91
C ARG A 13 19.53 3.09 3.95
N ALA A 14 19.37 2.70 2.68
CA ALA A 14 20.40 2.72 1.65
C ALA A 14 20.06 3.64 0.46
N GLY A 15 19.05 4.49 0.60
CA GLY A 15 18.54 5.35 -0.47
C GLY A 15 17.02 5.37 -0.53
N GLU A 16 16.48 5.96 -1.59
CA GLU A 16 15.04 5.96 -1.84
C GLU A 16 14.51 4.54 -2.08
N VAL A 17 13.41 4.19 -1.41
CA VAL A 17 12.67 2.95 -1.60
C VAL A 17 11.33 3.28 -2.23
N LYS A 18 10.93 2.49 -3.22
CA LYS A 18 9.75 2.74 -4.05
C LYS A 18 8.58 1.91 -3.56
N TRP A 19 7.54 2.56 -3.03
CA TRP A 19 6.28 1.90 -2.68
C TRP A 19 5.31 1.99 -3.86
N ARG A 20 4.96 0.83 -4.43
CA ARG A 20 4.13 0.73 -5.64
C ARG A 20 2.69 0.39 -5.28
N PHE A 21 1.75 1.12 -5.87
CA PHE A 21 0.32 0.89 -5.77
C PHE A 21 -0.25 0.50 -7.13
N HIS A 22 -0.95 -0.63 -7.15
CA HIS A 22 -1.57 -1.19 -8.35
C HIS A 22 -3.06 -0.82 -8.43
N GLY A 23 -3.69 -1.10 -9.58
CA GLY A 23 -5.09 -0.75 -9.84
C GLY A 23 -6.07 -1.13 -8.73
N ALA A 24 -5.87 -2.26 -8.04
CA ALA A 24 -6.70 -2.67 -6.91
C ALA A 24 -6.70 -1.66 -5.75
N ASN A 25 -5.61 -0.90 -5.59
CA ASN A 25 -5.39 0.08 -4.52
C ASN A 25 -5.54 1.53 -4.98
N THR A 26 -5.53 1.80 -6.29
CA THR A 26 -5.51 3.16 -6.85
C THR A 26 -6.81 3.60 -7.50
N VAL A 27 -7.70 2.67 -7.84
CA VAL A 27 -9.03 3.00 -8.38
C VAL A 27 -10.15 2.27 -7.64
N VAL A 28 -11.35 2.84 -7.74
CA VAL A 28 -12.59 2.22 -7.28
C VAL A 28 -13.59 2.17 -8.42
N ARG A 29 -14.33 1.06 -8.54
CA ARG A 29 -15.44 0.95 -9.48
C ARG A 29 -16.68 1.53 -8.81
N VAL A 30 -17.21 2.63 -9.34
CA VAL A 30 -18.41 3.30 -8.81
C VAL A 30 -19.67 2.92 -9.58
N LEU A 31 -19.52 2.59 -10.86
CA LEU A 31 -20.57 2.04 -11.73
C LEU A 31 -19.96 0.94 -12.60
N GLU A 32 -20.81 0.13 -13.25
CA GLU A 32 -20.36 -0.98 -14.10
C GLU A 32 -19.32 -0.56 -15.13
N THR A 33 -19.43 0.64 -15.70
CA THR A 33 -18.54 1.17 -16.72
C THR A 33 -17.64 2.32 -16.24
N VAL A 34 -17.75 2.73 -14.96
CA VAL A 34 -17.03 3.90 -14.42
C VAL A 34 -16.08 3.49 -13.30
N ILE A 35 -14.81 3.84 -13.49
CA ILE A 35 -13.77 3.75 -12.48
C ILE A 35 -13.30 5.17 -12.12
N CYS A 36 -13.06 5.40 -10.83
CA CYS A 36 -12.53 6.66 -10.33
C CYS A 36 -11.17 6.44 -9.67
N LEU A 37 -10.30 7.44 -9.77
CA LEU A 37 -9.07 7.51 -8.98
C LEU A 37 -9.43 7.55 -7.49
N ALA A 38 -8.86 6.66 -6.69
CA ALA A 38 -9.15 6.50 -5.26
C ALA A 38 -8.34 7.46 -4.37
N PHE A 39 -8.12 8.70 -4.85
CA PHE A 39 -7.41 9.75 -4.15
C PHE A 39 -8.30 11.00 -4.11
N ALA A 40 -8.37 11.64 -2.95
CA ALA A 40 -9.18 12.84 -2.73
C ALA A 40 -8.29 14.07 -2.52
N ASP A 41 -8.79 15.23 -2.94
CA ASP A 41 -8.17 16.53 -2.64
C ASP A 41 -8.32 16.84 -1.14
N GLY A 42 -7.21 17.07 -0.44
CA GLY A 42 -7.16 17.43 0.98
C GLY A 42 -7.53 18.89 1.27
N GLY A 43 -7.76 19.70 0.24
CA GLY A 43 -8.06 21.12 0.34
C GLY A 43 -6.80 21.99 0.50
N LYS A 44 -7.00 23.28 0.82
CA LYS A 44 -5.94 24.29 0.74
C LYS A 44 -4.87 24.21 1.83
N LYS A 45 -5.21 23.65 3.00
CA LYS A 45 -4.33 23.59 4.19
C LYS A 45 -4.55 22.27 4.92
N PRO A 46 -4.18 21.13 4.31
CA PRO A 46 -4.32 19.85 4.98
C PRO A 46 -3.33 19.79 6.16
N THR A 47 -3.73 19.14 7.26
CA THR A 47 -2.84 18.91 8.41
C THR A 47 -1.61 18.11 7.99
N GLU A 48 -1.83 17.05 7.18
CA GLU A 48 -0.79 16.23 6.60
C GLU A 48 -0.78 16.40 5.07
N PRO A 49 0.38 16.63 4.43
CA PRO A 49 0.45 16.81 2.98
C PRO A 49 -0.05 15.61 2.17
N MET A 50 0.03 14.41 2.74
CA MET A 50 -0.44 13.16 2.14
C MET A 50 -0.87 12.20 3.24
N VAL A 51 -2.00 11.52 3.02
CA VAL A 51 -2.49 10.44 3.88
C VAL A 51 -2.71 9.20 3.02
N ILE A 52 -2.04 8.10 3.36
CA ILE A 52 -2.30 6.80 2.73
C ILE A 52 -3.48 6.15 3.48
N GLY A 53 -4.62 6.06 2.80
CA GLY A 53 -5.86 5.54 3.38
C GLY A 53 -5.94 4.01 3.39
N THR A 54 -6.97 3.48 4.05
CA THR A 54 -7.17 2.03 4.18
C THR A 54 -7.29 1.32 2.83
N HIS A 55 -7.92 1.94 1.82
CA HIS A 55 -8.03 1.37 0.46
C HIS A 55 -6.66 1.13 -0.18
N GLN A 56 -5.75 2.09 -0.02
CA GLN A 56 -4.39 1.96 -0.53
C GLN A 56 -3.60 0.85 0.17
N LEU A 57 -3.89 0.58 1.45
CA LEU A 57 -3.20 -0.42 2.28
C LEU A 57 -3.77 -1.84 2.14
N GLN A 58 -4.89 -2.03 1.44
CA GLN A 58 -5.45 -3.38 1.25
C GLN A 58 -4.45 -4.29 0.55
N ASP A 59 -4.33 -5.52 1.06
CA ASP A 59 -3.43 -6.56 0.54
C ASP A 59 -1.95 -6.15 0.47
N TYR A 60 -1.51 -5.32 1.41
CA TYR A 60 -0.10 -5.16 1.78
C TYR A 60 0.13 -5.68 3.19
N MET A 61 1.29 -6.30 3.42
CA MET A 61 1.80 -6.51 4.77
C MET A 61 2.59 -5.25 5.18
N ILE A 62 2.33 -4.74 6.39
CA ILE A 62 3.00 -3.55 6.93
C ILE A 62 3.53 -3.89 8.32
N GLU A 63 4.84 -3.74 8.51
CA GLU A 63 5.48 -3.84 9.82
C GLU A 63 5.64 -2.45 10.41
N LEU A 64 5.27 -2.31 11.68
CA LEU A 64 5.60 -1.14 12.48
C LEU A 64 6.55 -1.58 13.59
N ASP A 65 7.85 -1.43 13.35
CA ASP A 65 8.86 -1.67 14.37
C ASP A 65 9.02 -0.41 15.22
N LEU A 66 8.34 -0.41 16.37
CA LEU A 66 8.38 0.69 17.33
C LEU A 66 9.75 0.82 18.02
N SER A 67 10.54 -0.25 18.09
CA SER A 67 11.86 -0.23 18.74
C SER A 67 12.87 0.55 17.90
N THR A 68 12.80 0.42 16.58
CA THR A 68 13.67 1.14 15.65
C THR A 68 12.98 2.35 14.99
N LYS A 69 11.69 2.59 15.27
CA LYS A 69 10.85 3.63 14.65
C LYS A 69 10.84 3.52 13.13
N ARG A 70 10.74 2.29 12.63
CA ARG A 70 10.75 2.00 11.20
C ARG A 70 9.44 1.35 10.77
N MET A 71 9.08 1.63 9.54
CA MET A 71 8.02 0.93 8.83
C MET A 71 8.64 0.13 7.69
N ALA A 72 8.19 -1.10 7.53
CA ALA A 72 8.50 -1.93 6.37
C ALA A 72 7.18 -2.27 5.66
N PHE A 73 7.24 -2.47 4.34
CA PHE A 73 6.06 -2.82 3.55
C PHE A 73 6.43 -3.90 2.54
N SER A 74 5.47 -4.77 2.23
CA SER A 74 5.62 -5.74 1.14
C SER A 74 5.31 -5.10 -0.22
N ASP A 75 5.58 -5.83 -1.30
CA ASP A 75 4.82 -5.63 -2.55
C ASP A 75 3.34 -6.04 -2.34
N SER A 76 2.47 -5.70 -3.28
CA SER A 76 1.06 -6.14 -3.22
C SER A 76 0.98 -7.67 -3.18
N LEU A 77 0.31 -8.22 -2.16
CA LEU A 77 0.10 -9.66 -2.01
C LEU A 77 -0.65 -10.26 -3.21
N LEU A 78 -1.50 -9.47 -3.85
CA LEU A 78 -2.23 -9.86 -5.06
C LEU A 78 -1.27 -10.21 -6.22
N SER A 79 -0.12 -9.55 -6.31
CA SER A 79 0.94 -9.87 -7.28
C SER A 79 1.54 -11.26 -7.04
N HIS A 80 1.46 -11.75 -5.80
CA HIS A 80 1.90 -13.08 -5.39
C HIS A 80 0.75 -14.10 -5.30
N LYS A 81 -0.42 -13.78 -5.87
CA LYS A 81 -1.62 -14.63 -5.85
C LYS A 81 -2.07 -15.00 -4.43
N THR A 82 -1.88 -14.08 -3.48
CA THR A 82 -2.37 -14.22 -2.09
C THR A 82 -3.03 -12.91 -1.64
N SER A 83 -3.62 -12.90 -0.45
CA SER A 83 -4.31 -11.76 0.14
C SER A 83 -4.11 -11.76 1.65
N CYS A 84 -4.44 -10.66 2.31
CA CYS A 84 -4.45 -10.62 3.77
C CYS A 84 -5.42 -11.65 4.37
N SER A 85 -6.53 -11.94 3.69
CA SER A 85 -7.53 -12.94 4.12
C SER A 85 -7.07 -14.38 3.96
N ALA A 86 -6.16 -14.66 3.03
CA ALA A 86 -5.57 -15.99 2.83
C ALA A 86 -4.40 -16.26 3.79
N TRP A 87 -3.93 -15.24 4.50
CA TRP A 87 -2.78 -15.36 5.40
C TRP A 87 -3.13 -16.21 6.64
N PRO A 88 -2.34 -17.25 6.97
CA PRO A 88 -2.60 -18.05 8.16
C PRO A 88 -2.50 -17.19 9.42
N SER A 89 -3.53 -17.22 10.27
CA SER A 89 -3.56 -16.49 11.55
C SER A 89 -2.59 -17.03 12.61
N ARG A 90 -1.80 -18.06 12.29
CA ARG A 90 -0.81 -18.63 13.21
C ARG A 90 0.46 -17.79 13.18
N ARG A 91 0.98 -17.45 14.36
CA ARG A 91 2.30 -16.82 14.54
C ARG A 91 3.36 -17.64 13.79
N GLN A 92 3.88 -17.13 12.68
CA GLN A 92 5.18 -17.51 12.17
C GLN A 92 6.03 -16.26 11.96
N ASN A 93 7.35 -16.41 12.06
CA ASN A 93 8.31 -15.33 11.80
C ASN A 93 8.36 -15.07 10.28
N HIS A 94 7.68 -14.03 9.83
CA HIS A 94 7.52 -13.71 8.40
C HIS A 94 8.28 -12.45 7.96
N SER A 95 9.45 -12.21 8.57
CA SER A 95 10.33 -11.07 8.23
C SER A 95 10.87 -11.11 6.79
N HIS A 96 10.68 -12.22 6.06
CA HIS A 96 11.18 -12.39 4.70
C HIS A 96 10.28 -11.80 3.59
N MET A 97 9.10 -11.28 3.95
CA MET A 97 8.15 -10.74 2.96
C MET A 97 8.05 -9.21 2.97
N MET A 98 8.76 -8.55 3.87
CA MET A 98 8.78 -7.09 3.97
C MET A 98 10.13 -6.61 3.44
N LEU A 99 10.11 -5.62 2.54
CA LEU A 99 11.30 -4.98 1.98
C LEU A 99 11.63 -3.69 2.74
#